data_AF-A0A968J0G2-F1
#
_entry.id   AF-A0A968J0G2-F1
#
_cell.length_a   1.000
_cell.length_b   1.000
_cell.length_c   1.000
_cell.angle_alpha   90.00
_cell.angle_beta   90.00
_cell.angle_gamma   90.00
#
_symmetry.space_group_name_H-M   'P 1'
#
loop_
_entity.id
_entity.type
_entity.pdbx_description
1 polymer ?
#
loop_
_entity_poly.entity_id
_entity_poly.type
_entity_poly.pdbx_seq_one_letter_code
_entity_poly.pdbx_strand_id
1 'polypeptide(L)'
;MTTVSDTRDPIDVGVILNIAVDAIDDNGFVTLAVSPEVSSPGQSITDPSRNNLLIQQLVNRRRLDTGFLRLRAGQTLVLAGIISESERVVTRKTPILGDLPLLGSLFRSTEDRRDRSEVIVLVTPQLLE
;
A
#
# COMPACT_ATOMS: atom_id res chain seq x y z
N MET A 1 39.66 -11.39 -1.42
CA MET A 1 38.48 -11.20 -2.30
C MET A 1 37.34 -11.94 -1.63
N THR A 2 36.49 -11.24 -0.89
CA THR A 2 35.41 -11.86 -0.10
C THR A 2 34.14 -11.74 -0.91
N THR A 3 33.66 -12.85 -1.46
CA THR A 3 32.37 -12.91 -2.14
C THR A 3 31.28 -12.83 -1.09
N VAL A 4 30.51 -11.73 -1.09
CA VAL A 4 29.29 -11.62 -0.29
C VAL A 4 28.20 -12.39 -1.04
N SER A 5 27.89 -13.60 -0.58
CA SER A 5 26.74 -14.36 -1.07
C SER A 5 25.47 -13.74 -0.48
N ASP A 6 24.74 -13.01 -1.30
CA ASP A 6 23.47 -12.36 -0.93
C ASP A 6 22.31 -13.29 -1.31
N THR A 7 22.05 -14.29 -0.46
CA THR A 7 20.82 -15.11 -0.56
C THR A 7 19.66 -14.28 -0.03
N ARG A 8 18.98 -13.58 -0.93
CA ARG A 8 17.76 -12.83 -0.62
C ARG A 8 16.56 -13.76 -0.70
N ASP A 9 15.77 -13.81 0.36
CA ASP A 9 14.46 -14.43 0.30
C ASP A 9 13.53 -13.56 -0.55
N PRO A 10 12.83 -14.15 -1.56
CA PRO A 10 11.81 -13.42 -2.30
C PRO A 10 10.70 -12.97 -1.33
N ILE A 11 10.32 -11.71 -1.45
CA ILE A 11 9.20 -11.12 -0.71
C ILE A 11 7.99 -11.13 -1.63
N ASP A 12 7.00 -11.93 -1.27
CA ASP A 12 5.74 -11.99 -2.00
C ASP A 12 4.87 -10.79 -1.66
N VAL A 13 4.58 -10.00 -2.68
CA VAL A 13 3.68 -8.85 -2.64
C VAL A 13 2.68 -8.96 -3.77
N GLY A 14 1.46 -8.48 -3.55
CA GLY A 14 0.40 -8.56 -4.53
C GLY A 14 -0.98 -8.56 -3.89
N VAL A 15 -1.96 -8.98 -4.68
CA VAL A 15 -3.36 -9.10 -4.25
C VAL A 15 -3.68 -10.56 -4.04
N ILE A 16 -4.15 -10.88 -2.84
CA ILE A 16 -4.65 -12.21 -2.47
C ILE A 16 -6.11 -12.05 -2.07
N LEU A 17 -6.97 -12.91 -2.59
CA LEU A 17 -8.39 -12.88 -2.33
C LEU A 17 -8.86 -14.25 -1.88
N ASN A 18 -9.23 -14.36 -0.60
CA ASN A 18 -9.86 -15.56 -0.08
C ASN A 18 -11.37 -15.35 -0.04
N ILE A 19 -12.12 -16.29 -0.61
CA ILE A 19 -13.58 -16.26 -0.62
C ILE A 19 -14.07 -17.61 -0.13
N ALA A 20 -15.03 -17.59 0.79
CA ALA A 20 -15.79 -18.76 1.19
C ALA A 20 -17.27 -18.51 0.88
N VAL A 21 -17.88 -19.39 0.08
CA VAL A 21 -19.32 -19.36 -0.17
C VAL A 21 -19.97 -20.34 0.81
N ASP A 22 -20.94 -19.84 1.57
CA ASP A 22 -21.66 -20.61 2.58
C ASP A 22 -22.96 -21.19 2.03
N ALA A 23 -23.79 -20.33 1.42
CA ALA A 23 -25.10 -20.73 0.92
C ALA A 23 -25.54 -19.86 -0.27
N ILE A 24 -26.39 -20.46 -1.11
CA ILE A 24 -27.10 -19.79 -2.20
C ILE A 24 -28.58 -20.09 -1.99
N ASP A 25 -29.38 -19.05 -1.79
CA ASP A 25 -30.83 -19.17 -1.62
C ASP A 25 -31.54 -19.14 -2.99
N ASP A 26 -32.68 -19.81 -3.08
CA ASP A 26 -33.58 -19.82 -4.25
C ASP A 26 -34.04 -18.41 -4.67
N ASN A 27 -34.00 -17.46 -3.73
CA ASN A 27 -34.37 -16.06 -3.92
C ASN A 27 -33.25 -15.24 -4.59
N GLY A 28 -32.13 -15.89 -4.96
CA GLY A 28 -30.97 -15.26 -5.57
C GLY A 28 -30.08 -14.51 -4.58
N PHE A 29 -30.12 -14.86 -3.29
CA PHE A 29 -29.17 -14.37 -2.29
C PHE A 29 -27.98 -15.31 -2.18
N VAL A 30 -26.79 -14.76 -2.04
CA VAL A 30 -25.53 -15.48 -1.83
C VAL A 30 -24.96 -15.04 -0.50
N THR A 31 -24.71 -16.02 0.38
CA THR A 31 -24.01 -15.83 1.64
C THR A 31 -22.55 -16.21 1.44
N LEU A 32 -21.64 -15.26 1.68
CA LEU A 32 -20.22 -15.41 1.40
C LEU A 32 -19.37 -14.62 2.40
N ALA A 33 -18.18 -15.13 2.71
CA ALA A 33 -17.16 -14.42 3.46
C ALA A 33 -15.99 -14.07 2.53
N VAL A 34 -15.49 -12.82 2.64
CA VAL A 34 -14.39 -12.32 1.82
C VAL A 34 -13.27 -11.83 2.72
N SER A 35 -12.06 -12.27 2.44
CA SER A 35 -10.85 -11.82 3.12
C SER A 35 -9.80 -11.38 2.09
N PRO A 36 -9.92 -10.16 1.54
CA PRO A 36 -8.94 -9.60 0.64
C PRO A 36 -7.70 -9.10 1.39
N GLU A 37 -6.55 -9.31 0.78
CA GLU A 37 -5.26 -8.82 1.23
C GLU A 37 -4.53 -8.17 0.06
N VAL A 38 -4.15 -6.90 0.22
CA VAL A 38 -3.38 -6.13 -0.76
C VAL A 38 -2.06 -5.76 -0.12
N SER A 39 -0.97 -6.19 -0.75
CA SER A 39 0.39 -5.92 -0.31
C SER A 39 1.22 -5.26 -1.39
N SER A 40 2.12 -4.37 -0.98
CA SER A 40 3.06 -3.69 -1.87
C SER A 40 4.42 -3.57 -1.20
N PRO A 41 5.53 -3.49 -1.97
CA PRO A 41 6.83 -3.15 -1.40
C PRO A 41 6.73 -1.83 -0.63
N GLY A 42 7.28 -1.83 0.57
CA GLY A 42 7.38 -0.66 1.45
C GLY A 42 8.73 0.03 1.33
N GLN A 43 9.19 0.64 2.42
CA GLN A 43 10.50 1.28 2.46
C GLN A 43 11.63 0.25 2.42
N SER A 44 12.65 0.53 1.61
CA SER A 44 13.92 -0.17 1.62
C SER A 44 14.86 0.42 2.66
N ILE A 45 15.38 -0.40 3.56
CA ILE A 45 16.42 -0.04 4.53
C ILE A 45 17.76 -0.47 3.93
N THR A 46 18.66 0.49 3.76
CA THR A 46 19.99 0.30 3.16
C THR A 46 21.07 0.73 4.14
N ASP A 47 22.24 0.07 4.10
CA ASP A 47 23.42 0.44 4.90
C ASP A 47 24.34 1.38 4.10
N PRO A 48 24.42 2.67 4.44
CA PRO A 48 25.30 3.61 3.76
C PRO A 48 26.79 3.25 3.89
N SER A 49 27.16 2.54 4.95
CA SER A 49 28.55 2.16 5.26
C SER A 49 29.03 0.97 4.42
N ARG A 50 28.10 0.23 3.79
CA ARG A 50 28.37 -0.96 2.98
C ARG A 50 27.91 -0.78 1.54
N ASN A 51 28.31 0.31 0.90
CA ASN A 51 27.96 0.61 -0.50
C ASN A 51 26.44 0.58 -0.76
N ASN A 52 25.66 1.10 0.19
CA ASN A 52 24.19 1.13 0.12
C ASN A 52 23.53 -0.25 -0.03
N LEU A 53 24.14 -1.28 0.57
CA LEU A 53 23.59 -2.64 0.58
C LEU A 53 22.17 -2.63 1.16
N LEU A 54 21.21 -3.21 0.44
CA LEU A 54 19.86 -3.43 0.93
C LEU A 54 19.90 -4.43 2.08
N ILE A 55 19.51 -4.00 3.28
CA ILE A 55 19.45 -4.85 4.47
C ILE A 55 18.05 -5.45 4.63
N GLN A 56 17.02 -4.65 4.37
CA GLN A 56 15.65 -5.06 4.57
C GLN A 56 14.69 -4.31 3.66
N GLN A 57 13.65 -4.99 3.21
CA GLN A 57 12.52 -4.41 2.52
C GLN A 57 11.28 -4.54 3.40
N LEU A 58 10.66 -3.42 3.79
CA LEU A 58 9.38 -3.44 4.47
C LEU A 58 8.28 -3.83 3.47
N VAL A 59 7.15 -4.34 3.98
CA VAL A 59 5.95 -4.65 3.18
C VAL A 59 4.77 -3.89 3.75
N ASN A 60 4.09 -3.12 2.91
CA ASN A 60 2.83 -2.47 3.25
C ASN A 60 1.70 -3.46 2.98
N ARG A 61 0.95 -3.85 4.01
CA ARG A 61 -0.15 -4.82 3.89
C ARG A 61 -1.47 -4.21 4.36
N ARG A 62 -2.51 -4.34 3.55
CA ARG A 62 -3.89 -4.00 3.89
C ARG A 62 -4.71 -5.27 3.84
N ARG A 63 -5.38 -5.62 4.93
CA ARG A 63 -6.20 -6.84 5.03
C ARG A 63 -7.57 -6.48 5.60
N LEU A 64 -8.60 -7.11 5.07
CA LEU A 64 -9.96 -7.06 5.59
C LEU A 64 -10.46 -8.48 5.85
N ASP A 65 -11.30 -8.64 6.86
CA ASP A 65 -12.07 -9.85 7.10
C ASP A 65 -13.52 -9.44 7.35
N THR A 66 -14.43 -9.87 6.48
CA THR A 66 -15.82 -9.44 6.53
C THR A 66 -16.72 -10.30 7.40
N GLY A 67 -16.26 -11.49 7.81
CA GLY A 67 -17.17 -12.56 8.24
C GLY A 67 -18.19 -12.92 7.13
N PHE A 68 -19.33 -13.51 7.49
CA PHE A 68 -20.39 -13.86 6.54
C PHE A 68 -21.24 -12.64 6.17
N LEU A 69 -21.35 -12.38 4.87
CA LEU A 69 -22.16 -11.33 4.27
C LEU A 69 -23.20 -11.96 3.35
N ARG A 70 -24.42 -11.40 3.34
CA ARG A 70 -25.51 -11.85 2.47
C ARG A 70 -25.84 -10.77 1.45
N LEU A 71 -25.68 -11.09 0.16
CA LEU A 71 -25.86 -10.18 -0.97
C LEU A 71 -26.76 -10.80 -2.03
N ARG A 72 -27.59 -10.01 -2.72
CA ARG A 72 -28.31 -10.52 -3.89
C ARG A 72 -27.34 -10.64 -5.07
N ALA A 73 -27.49 -11.70 -5.87
CA ALA A 73 -26.73 -11.87 -7.10
C ALA A 73 -26.86 -10.62 -8.00
N GLY A 74 -25.72 -10.16 -8.52
CA GLY A 74 -25.59 -8.95 -9.33
C GLY A 74 -25.49 -7.64 -8.54
N GLN A 75 -25.75 -7.61 -7.23
CA GLN A 75 -25.56 -6.41 -6.42
C GLN A 75 -24.10 -6.25 -6.01
N THR A 76 -23.61 -5.02 -6.02
CA THR A 76 -22.24 -4.71 -5.59
C THR A 76 -22.26 -4.12 -4.19
N LEU A 77 -21.43 -4.68 -3.30
CA LEU A 77 -21.19 -4.14 -1.97
C LEU A 77 -19.78 -3.53 -1.90
N VAL A 78 -19.69 -2.31 -1.38
CA VAL A 78 -18.42 -1.68 -0.99
C VAL A 78 -18.04 -2.19 0.39
N LEU A 79 -16.94 -2.93 0.51
CA LEU A 79 -16.49 -3.51 1.77
C LEU A 79 -15.57 -2.57 2.56
N ALA A 80 -14.65 -1.93 1.86
CA ALA A 80 -13.68 -1.02 2.48
C ALA A 80 -13.17 0.01 1.47
N GLY A 81 -12.85 1.20 1.97
CA GLY A 81 -12.10 2.25 1.29
C GLY A 81 -11.01 2.76 2.24
N ILE A 82 -9.74 2.60 1.86
CA ILE A 82 -8.59 3.08 2.63
C ILE A 82 -7.85 4.08 1.77
N ILE A 83 -7.81 5.33 2.23
CA ILE A 83 -7.04 6.42 1.60
C ILE A 83 -5.89 6.74 2.55
N SER A 84 -4.67 6.69 2.04
CA SER A 84 -3.46 7.05 2.76
C SER A 84 -2.74 8.16 1.99
N GLU A 85 -2.44 9.24 2.68
CA GLU A 85 -1.72 10.37 2.13
C GLU A 85 -0.54 10.71 3.05
N SER A 86 0.64 10.92 2.47
CA SER A 86 1.84 11.34 3.18
C SER A 86 2.46 12.52 2.46
N GLU A 87 2.63 13.63 3.16
CA GLU A 87 3.30 14.83 2.66
C GLU A 87 4.59 15.05 3.45
N ARG A 88 5.70 15.28 2.75
CA ARG A 88 7.02 15.54 3.33
C ARG A 88 7.65 16.72 2.62
N VAL A 89 7.73 17.84 3.34
CA VAL A 89 8.43 19.05 2.89
C VAL A 89 9.77 19.16 3.62
N VAL A 90 10.87 19.11 2.87
CA VAL A 90 12.24 19.29 3.37
C VAL A 90 12.81 20.59 2.83
N THR A 91 12.99 21.58 3.70
CA THR A 91 13.65 22.84 3.32
C THR A 91 15.09 22.85 3.82
N ARG A 92 16.05 22.94 2.89
CA ARG A 92 17.48 23.12 3.16
C ARG A 92 17.85 24.56 2.84
N LYS A 93 18.57 25.24 3.73
CA LYS A 93 18.99 26.62 3.51
C LYS A 93 20.44 26.82 3.92
N THR A 94 21.14 27.70 3.20
CA THR A 94 22.45 28.19 3.64
C THR A 94 22.26 29.16 4.80
N PRO A 95 22.93 28.99 5.96
CA PRO A 95 22.87 29.95 7.05
C PRO A 95 23.22 31.37 6.59
N ILE A 96 22.59 32.40 7.17
CA ILE A 96 22.73 33.83 6.81
C ILE A 96 22.13 34.17 5.43
N LEU A 97 22.63 33.56 4.34
CA LEU A 97 22.23 33.89 2.98
C LEU A 97 20.79 33.48 2.64
N GLY A 98 20.32 32.37 3.21
CA GLY A 98 18.96 31.91 3.02
C GLY A 98 17.92 32.88 3.60
N ASP A 99 18.25 33.63 4.65
CA ASP A 99 17.32 34.53 5.34
C ASP A 99 17.30 35.97 4.76
N LEU A 100 18.07 36.23 3.70
CA LEU A 100 18.08 37.54 3.05
C LEU A 100 16.74 37.85 2.37
N PRO A 101 16.17 39.05 2.57
CA PRO A 101 15.02 39.50 1.80
C PRO A 101 15.39 39.61 0.32
N LEU A 102 14.42 39.34 -0.57
CA LEU A 102 14.55 39.36 -2.04
C LEU A 102 15.45 38.29 -2.67
N LEU A 103 16.58 37.92 -2.04
CA LEU A 103 17.59 37.01 -2.61
C LEU A 103 17.66 35.65 -1.93
N GLY A 104 17.05 35.48 -0.76
CA GLY A 104 17.15 34.27 0.05
C GLY A 104 16.63 32.99 -0.65
N SER A 105 15.75 33.11 -1.65
CA SER A 105 15.26 31.97 -2.44
C SER A 105 16.35 31.30 -3.28
N LEU A 106 17.38 32.05 -3.72
CA LEU A 106 18.51 31.50 -4.47
C LEU A 106 19.44 30.64 -3.60
N PHE A 107 19.36 30.81 -2.27
CA PHE A 107 20.19 30.11 -1.28
C PHE A 107 19.39 29.10 -0.44
N ARG A 108 18.18 28.77 -0.88
CA ARG A 108 17.28 27.76 -0.31
C ARG A 108 16.96 26.69 -1.36
N SER A 109 16.76 25.46 -0.88
CA SER A 109 16.25 24.34 -1.65
C SER A 109 15.10 23.72 -0.88
N THR A 110 13.90 23.72 -1.47
CA THR A 110 12.73 23.04 -0.91
C THR A 110 12.47 21.79 -1.73
N GLU A 111 12.35 20.67 -1.05
CA GLU A 111 11.97 19.38 -1.63
C GLU A 111 10.61 19.01 -1.06
N ASP A 112 9.60 18.96 -1.92
CA ASP A 112 8.24 18.56 -1.56
C ASP A 112 7.97 17.16 -2.15
N ARG A 113 7.54 16.24 -1.30
CA ARG A 113 7.16 14.88 -1.69
C ARG A 113 5.76 14.57 -1.14
N ARG A 114 4.85 14.20 -2.03
CA ARG A 114 3.48 13.81 -1.69
C ARG A 114 3.18 12.43 -2.23
N ASP A 115 2.93 11.49 -1.33
CA ASP A 115 2.60 10.09 -1.63
C ASP A 115 1.12 9.85 -1.32
N ARG A 116 0.34 9.38 -2.31
CA ARG A 116 -1.08 9.03 -2.14
C ARG A 116 -1.32 7.58 -2.54
N SER A 117 -1.99 6.81 -1.68
CA SER A 117 -2.35 5.41 -1.87
C SER A 117 -3.82 5.20 -1.57
N GLU A 118 -4.56 4.61 -2.52
CA GLU A 118 -5.99 4.36 -2.39
C GLU A 118 -6.27 2.87 -2.62
N VAL A 119 -7.02 2.27 -1.71
CA VAL A 119 -7.48 0.88 -1.83
C VAL A 119 -8.99 0.87 -1.65
N ILE A 120 -9.70 0.34 -2.63
CA ILE A 120 -11.15 0.16 -2.59
C ILE A 120 -11.44 -1.32 -2.85
N VAL A 121 -12.26 -1.91 -1.98
CA VAL A 121 -12.67 -3.31 -2.08
C VAL A 121 -14.15 -3.37 -2.40
N LEU A 122 -14.48 -3.94 -3.56
CA LEU A 122 -15.83 -4.11 -4.08
C LEU A 122 -16.09 -5.60 -4.30
N VAL A 123 -17.28 -6.06 -3.96
CA VAL A 123 -17.69 -7.45 -4.17
C VAL A 123 -19.03 -7.50 -4.86
N THR A 124 -19.11 -8.27 -5.94
CA THR A 124 -20.33 -8.47 -6.74
C THR A 124 -20.49 -9.97 -6.99
N PRO A 125 -21.33 -10.69 -6.22
CA PRO A 125 -21.61 -12.09 -6.50
C PRO A 125 -22.37 -12.22 -7.83
N GLN A 126 -22.00 -13.19 -8.65
CA GLN A 126 -22.73 -13.57 -9.85
C GLN A 126 -23.02 -15.07 -9.80
N LEU A 127 -24.25 -15.44 -10.18
CA LEU A 127 -24.65 -16.83 -10.36
C LEU A 127 -24.39 -17.20 -11.82
N LEU A 128 -23.71 -18.31 -12.04
CA LEU A 128 -23.48 -18.89 -13.36
C LEU A 128 -24.43 -20.08 -13.51
N GLU A 129 -25.09 -20.18 -14.67
CA GLU A 129 -25.90 -21.33 -15.06
C GLU A 129 -25.04 -22.48 -15.61
#